data_AF-A0A813ZHA8-F1
#
_entry.id   AF-A0A813ZHA8-F1
#
_cell.length_a   1.000
_cell.length_b   1.000
_cell.length_c   1.000
_cell.angle_alpha   90.00
_cell.angle_beta   90.00
_cell.angle_gamma   90.00
#
_symmetry.space_group_name_H-M   'P 1'
#
loop_
_entity.id
_entity.type
_entity.pdbx_description
1 polymer ?
#
loop_
_entity_poly.entity_id
_entity_poly.type
_entity_poly.pdbx_seq_one_letter_code
_entity_poly.pdbx_strand_id
1 'polypeptide(L)'
;MAAKYNDNSADSSNVSDMTIELSKMLHLIEDNENIPLVSLEEAVNPLVPFIPELEQMISIVKKNRNIAKDSLTTDESSSIFLYTIKWKPINKSFHVILNTTLETRNQTLLKPWFRYLKLIMTALNKLPSNSTRLTVYHAVQLNLIAQYPVGRIFVWWGFTLCTMSLNVFNNEDILGQNGARTLFIIDSHSGKSVGKYSFYPKEQEVLLPSACRFHVIGCFDAGNGLHIIHLKEIQPKHQLTVPVRRGFNILLNKKSTMSSLEKPNPIMLRSLRSSSVSPPTKRTSTENIPKRQSLIEPIQNLSGQSTIPKQISVLLQRINPKVQKSIEALLTDPKLTTLDLSRLQINDQEAKAIAYALQQNKTLTTLDLQHNLIRPQGAQSLANALKENTTLTTISLENNQISDQGTQYFANALLQNKTLTTLNLRSNQIRPQGIQHLANALQQNRKLTTINLRSNMISNLGTSYLANALQHNQTLTILNLANNRITAKGAQSLATALQQNKTLTILDLEDNEIGSQGVQYLINALQQNKTLTMLNLKGNQIGIEGKRYIMEVAQKNPALNIVV
;
A
#
# COMPACT_ATOMS: atom_id res chain seq x y z
N MET A 1 -9.24 -10.06 -4.35
CA MET A 1 -8.32 -8.95 -3.97
C MET A 1 -8.67 -8.32 -2.62
N ALA A 2 -9.93 -8.35 -2.17
CA ALA A 2 -10.41 -7.76 -0.92
C ALA A 2 -10.08 -8.59 0.35
N ALA A 3 -8.81 -8.93 0.57
CA ALA A 3 -8.36 -9.71 1.72
C ALA A 3 -6.99 -9.25 2.24
N LYS A 4 -6.96 -8.01 2.73
CA LYS A 4 -5.87 -7.43 3.52
C LYS A 4 -6.47 -6.58 4.64
N TYR A 5 -6.74 -7.19 5.79
CA TYR A 5 -6.18 -6.77 7.09
C TYR A 5 -6.63 -7.69 8.24
N ASN A 6 -5.66 -8.02 9.11
CA ASN A 6 -5.95 -8.49 10.46
C ASN A 6 -6.64 -7.37 11.24
N ASP A 7 -7.51 -7.73 12.19
CA ASP A 7 -7.74 -6.88 13.35
C ASP A 7 -7.76 -7.76 14.60
N ASN A 8 -7.00 -7.35 15.62
CA ASN A 8 -6.79 -8.08 16.87
C ASN A 8 -6.96 -7.10 18.04
N SER A 9 -8.21 -6.76 18.33
CA SER A 9 -8.61 -6.20 19.63
C SER A 9 -9.69 -7.10 20.23
N ALA A 10 -9.38 -7.73 21.37
CA ALA A 10 -10.37 -8.49 22.13
C ALA A 10 -11.19 -7.54 23.00
N ASP A 11 -12.52 -7.67 22.92
CA ASP A 11 -13.54 -7.13 23.83
C ASP A 11 -13.29 -5.76 24.49
N SER A 12 -13.29 -4.70 23.67
CA SER A 12 -13.68 -3.34 24.12
C SER A 12 -14.03 -2.36 22.98
N SER A 13 -13.52 -2.59 21.77
CA SER A 13 -13.60 -1.70 20.59
C SER A 13 -14.96 -1.60 19.89
N ASN A 14 -15.94 -2.43 20.24
CA ASN A 14 -17.19 -2.64 19.47
C ASN A 14 -18.03 -1.38 19.19
N VAL A 15 -17.90 -0.30 19.96
CA VAL A 15 -18.69 0.94 19.77
C VAL A 15 -17.98 1.93 18.83
N SER A 16 -16.67 2.11 18.96
CA SER A 16 -15.90 3.08 18.16
C SER A 16 -15.84 2.67 16.69
N ASP A 17 -15.58 1.39 16.41
CA ASP A 17 -15.46 0.91 15.03
C ASP A 17 -16.83 0.83 14.35
N MET A 18 -17.90 0.45 15.05
CA MET A 18 -19.26 0.60 14.51
C MET A 18 -19.58 2.06 14.17
N THR A 19 -19.10 3.04 14.94
CA THR A 19 -19.31 4.47 14.65
C THR A 19 -18.54 4.93 13.39
N ILE A 20 -17.35 4.39 13.15
CA ILE A 20 -16.54 4.67 11.96
C ILE A 20 -17.10 3.95 10.72
N GLU A 21 -17.59 2.71 10.85
CA GLU A 21 -18.29 2.00 9.78
C GLU A 21 -19.64 2.67 9.44
N LEU A 22 -20.43 3.07 10.45
CA LEU A 22 -21.67 3.81 10.27
C LEU A 22 -21.45 5.18 9.60
N SER A 23 -20.44 5.97 9.99
CA SER A 23 -20.18 7.25 9.32
C SER A 23 -19.71 7.09 7.88
N LYS A 24 -18.94 6.03 7.56
CA LYS A 24 -18.66 5.63 6.17
C LYS A 24 -19.94 5.29 5.40
N MET A 25 -20.85 4.52 5.99
CA MET A 25 -22.12 4.12 5.36
C MET A 25 -23.04 5.32 5.14
N LEU A 26 -23.22 6.17 6.15
CA LEU A 26 -24.05 7.38 6.10
C LEU A 26 -23.61 8.33 4.99
N HIS A 27 -22.31 8.67 4.91
CA HIS A 27 -21.83 9.52 3.82
C HIS A 27 -21.96 8.90 2.43
N LEU A 28 -21.88 7.56 2.29
CA LEU A 28 -22.12 6.87 1.00
C LEU A 28 -23.61 6.85 0.60
N ILE A 29 -24.51 7.20 1.51
CA ILE A 29 -25.96 7.34 1.29
C ILE A 29 -26.29 8.82 1.04
N GLU A 30 -25.97 9.70 1.98
CA GLU A 30 -26.36 11.12 1.98
C GLU A 30 -25.89 11.89 0.72
N ASP A 31 -24.61 11.78 0.36
CA ASP A 31 -24.06 12.39 -0.87
C ASP A 31 -24.62 11.72 -2.15
N ASN A 32 -25.22 10.53 -2.05
CA ASN A 32 -25.58 9.66 -3.16
C ASN A 32 -27.09 9.65 -3.48
N GLU A 33 -27.97 9.92 -2.52
CA GLU A 33 -29.42 10.04 -2.77
C GLU A 33 -29.71 11.12 -3.81
N ASN A 34 -29.09 12.29 -3.65
CA ASN A 34 -29.26 13.48 -4.50
C ASN A 34 -28.48 13.45 -5.84
N ILE A 35 -27.62 12.45 -6.07
CA ILE A 35 -26.89 12.33 -7.34
C ILE A 35 -27.84 11.77 -8.43
N PRO A 36 -27.98 12.44 -9.59
CA PRO A 36 -28.77 11.93 -10.70
C PRO A 36 -28.13 10.67 -11.30
N LEU A 37 -28.97 9.78 -11.82
CA LEU A 37 -28.52 8.70 -12.70
C LEU A 37 -28.11 9.33 -14.05
N VAL A 38 -26.93 8.99 -14.55
CA VAL A 38 -26.32 9.58 -15.76
C VAL A 38 -25.78 8.49 -16.69
N SER A 39 -25.41 8.86 -17.91
CA SER A 39 -24.74 7.97 -18.86
C SER A 39 -23.43 7.39 -18.31
N LEU A 40 -22.95 6.27 -18.85
CA LEU A 40 -21.69 5.67 -18.40
C LEU A 40 -20.52 6.65 -18.61
N GLU A 41 -20.49 7.36 -19.74
CA GLU A 41 -19.47 8.38 -20.01
C GLU A 41 -19.48 9.50 -18.95
N GLU A 42 -20.65 10.06 -18.59
CA GLU A 42 -20.76 11.06 -17.53
C GLU A 42 -20.49 10.51 -16.11
N ALA A 43 -20.70 9.22 -15.91
CA ALA A 43 -20.44 8.53 -14.66
C ALA A 43 -18.94 8.32 -14.41
N VAL A 44 -18.16 8.08 -15.47
CA VAL A 44 -16.70 7.85 -15.37
C VAL A 44 -15.86 9.07 -15.74
N ASN A 45 -16.41 10.12 -16.34
CA ASN A 45 -15.67 11.35 -16.66
C ASN A 45 -14.84 11.94 -15.48
N PRO A 46 -15.33 11.95 -14.22
CA PRO A 46 -14.52 12.38 -13.07
C PRO A 46 -13.31 11.50 -12.76
N LEU A 47 -13.23 10.29 -13.33
CA LEU A 47 -12.18 9.30 -13.08
C LEU A 47 -11.03 9.38 -14.11
N VAL A 48 -11.25 10.01 -15.27
CA VAL A 48 -10.25 10.10 -16.36
C VAL A 48 -8.90 10.67 -15.90
N PRO A 49 -8.82 11.73 -15.06
CA PRO A 49 -7.54 12.24 -14.56
C PRO A 49 -6.77 11.28 -13.65
N PHE A 50 -7.43 10.23 -13.15
CA PHE A 50 -6.88 9.28 -12.17
C PHE A 50 -6.63 7.89 -12.75
N ILE A 51 -7.21 7.56 -13.91
CA ILE A 51 -7.14 6.24 -14.56
C ILE A 51 -6.77 6.43 -16.05
N PRO A 52 -5.47 6.49 -16.41
CA PRO A 52 -5.02 6.77 -17.77
C PRO A 52 -5.55 5.79 -18.83
N GLU A 53 -5.79 4.54 -18.46
CA GLU A 53 -6.29 3.50 -19.37
C GLU A 53 -7.82 3.53 -19.56
N LEU A 54 -8.56 4.37 -18.82
CA LEU A 54 -10.03 4.37 -18.79
C LEU A 54 -10.66 4.64 -20.14
N GLU A 55 -10.11 5.55 -20.94
CA GLU A 55 -10.64 5.86 -22.27
C GLU A 55 -10.55 4.64 -23.21
N GLN A 56 -9.52 3.81 -23.05
CA GLN A 56 -9.35 2.57 -23.80
C GLN A 56 -10.36 1.50 -23.35
N MET A 57 -10.60 1.39 -22.03
CA MET A 57 -11.66 0.53 -21.49
C MET A 57 -13.04 0.96 -22.00
N ILE A 58 -13.35 2.26 -21.99
CA ILE A 58 -14.61 2.81 -22.52
C ILE A 58 -14.72 2.61 -24.04
N SER A 59 -13.61 2.65 -24.80
CA SER A 59 -13.60 2.28 -26.22
C SER A 59 -13.98 0.81 -26.44
N ILE A 60 -13.50 -0.10 -25.60
CA ILE A 60 -13.88 -1.52 -25.62
C ILE A 60 -15.35 -1.71 -25.24
N VAL A 61 -15.84 -1.02 -24.21
CA VAL A 61 -17.27 -1.01 -23.83
C VAL A 61 -18.13 -0.50 -24.99
N LYS A 62 -17.75 0.62 -25.63
CA LYS A 62 -18.45 1.20 -26.79
C LYS A 62 -18.57 0.21 -27.95
N LYS A 63 -17.51 -0.52 -28.28
CA LYS A 63 -17.51 -1.60 -29.30
C LYS A 63 -18.43 -2.77 -28.94
N ASN A 64 -18.75 -2.95 -27.66
CA ASN A 64 -19.61 -4.03 -27.16
C ASN A 64 -20.99 -3.54 -26.67
N ARG A 65 -21.45 -2.34 -27.03
CA ARG A 65 -22.74 -1.73 -26.59
C ARG A 65 -24.03 -2.54 -26.88
N ASN A 66 -23.91 -3.72 -27.50
CA ASN A 66 -24.98 -4.70 -27.72
C ASN A 66 -24.96 -5.88 -26.70
N ILE A 67 -24.26 -5.72 -25.56
CA ILE A 67 -24.49 -6.52 -24.34
C ILE A 67 -25.99 -6.63 -24.05
N ALA A 68 -26.43 -7.76 -23.50
CA ALA A 68 -27.83 -8.05 -23.17
C ALA A 68 -28.52 -6.89 -22.43
N LYS A 69 -29.81 -6.68 -22.72
CA LYS A 69 -30.59 -5.52 -22.24
C LYS A 69 -31.92 -5.91 -21.58
N ASP A 70 -32.16 -7.21 -21.42
CA ASP A 70 -33.42 -7.84 -21.03
C ASP A 70 -34.06 -7.22 -19.77
N SER A 71 -33.24 -6.71 -18.85
CA SER A 71 -33.67 -6.01 -17.64
C SER A 71 -32.89 -4.72 -17.32
N LEU A 72 -32.01 -4.25 -18.20
CA LEU A 72 -31.04 -3.16 -17.95
C LEU A 72 -30.96 -2.18 -19.13
N THR A 73 -30.75 -0.90 -18.85
CA THR A 73 -30.38 0.08 -19.90
C THR A 73 -28.99 -0.21 -20.47
N THR A 74 -28.66 0.37 -21.63
CA THR A 74 -27.34 0.22 -22.25
C THR A 74 -26.22 0.65 -21.30
N ASP A 75 -26.39 1.75 -20.57
CA ASP A 75 -25.40 2.26 -19.61
C ASP A 75 -25.28 1.39 -18.36
N GLU A 76 -26.40 0.84 -17.87
CA GLU A 76 -26.43 -0.07 -16.73
C GLU A 76 -25.69 -1.39 -17.04
N SER A 77 -25.98 -2.04 -18.17
CA SER A 77 -25.25 -3.25 -18.56
C SER A 77 -23.79 -2.96 -18.94
N SER A 78 -23.52 -1.80 -19.57
CA SER A 78 -22.15 -1.34 -19.86
C SER A 78 -21.34 -1.04 -18.58
N SER A 79 -21.98 -0.60 -17.50
CA SER A 79 -21.30 -0.37 -16.22
C SER A 79 -20.81 -1.68 -15.59
N ILE A 80 -21.60 -2.74 -15.67
CA ILE A 80 -21.22 -4.10 -15.22
C ILE A 80 -20.12 -4.65 -16.13
N PHE A 81 -20.26 -4.50 -17.45
CA PHE A 81 -19.24 -4.95 -18.40
C PHE A 81 -17.88 -4.29 -18.12
N LEU A 82 -17.83 -2.96 -17.95
CA LEU A 82 -16.64 -2.22 -17.58
C LEU A 82 -15.98 -2.74 -16.29
N TYR A 83 -16.78 -3.10 -15.28
CA TYR A 83 -16.28 -3.68 -14.03
C TYR A 83 -15.55 -5.01 -14.28
N THR A 84 -16.14 -5.89 -15.10
CA THR A 84 -15.61 -7.24 -15.38
C THR A 84 -14.35 -7.28 -16.26
N ILE A 85 -13.94 -6.15 -16.86
CA ILE A 85 -12.70 -6.10 -17.67
C ILE A 85 -11.46 -6.37 -16.79
N LYS A 86 -10.76 -7.47 -17.08
CA LYS A 86 -9.45 -7.82 -16.51
C LYS A 86 -8.36 -7.19 -17.39
N TRP A 87 -7.65 -6.18 -16.88
CA TRP A 87 -6.60 -5.45 -17.62
C TRP A 87 -5.23 -6.11 -17.45
N LYS A 88 -4.24 -5.73 -18.27
CA LYS A 88 -2.83 -6.13 -18.08
C LYS A 88 -1.93 -4.89 -17.98
N PRO A 89 -1.14 -4.73 -16.90
CA PRO A 89 -1.10 -5.55 -15.69
C PRO A 89 -2.41 -5.44 -14.86
N ILE A 90 -2.73 -6.50 -14.11
CA ILE A 90 -4.03 -6.65 -13.42
C ILE A 90 -4.32 -5.53 -12.41
N ASN A 91 -3.30 -4.93 -11.81
CA ASN A 91 -3.45 -3.82 -10.86
C ASN A 91 -3.97 -2.51 -11.48
N LYS A 92 -4.06 -2.43 -12.81
CA LYS A 92 -4.71 -1.34 -13.56
C LYS A 92 -6.16 -1.64 -13.96
N SER A 93 -6.71 -2.80 -13.60
CA SER A 93 -8.11 -3.15 -13.92
C SER A 93 -9.09 -2.24 -13.20
N PHE A 94 -10.16 -1.85 -13.87
CA PHE A 94 -11.15 -0.90 -13.33
C PHE A 94 -11.69 -1.31 -11.95
N HIS A 95 -12.07 -2.58 -11.77
CA HIS A 95 -12.51 -3.13 -10.49
C HIS A 95 -11.43 -3.12 -9.39
N VAL A 96 -10.14 -3.24 -9.75
CA VAL A 96 -9.05 -3.17 -8.76
C VAL A 96 -8.93 -1.75 -8.22
N ILE A 97 -8.96 -0.75 -9.10
CA ILE A 97 -8.82 0.65 -8.70
C ILE A 97 -10.03 1.07 -7.85
N LEU A 98 -11.25 0.72 -8.28
CA LEU A 98 -12.49 0.98 -7.52
C LEU A 98 -12.43 0.38 -6.11
N ASN A 99 -12.13 -0.91 -5.98
CA ASN A 99 -12.09 -1.58 -4.67
C ASN A 99 -10.97 -1.03 -3.78
N THR A 100 -9.79 -0.77 -4.35
CA THR A 100 -8.70 -0.09 -3.63
C THR A 100 -9.14 1.28 -3.12
N THR A 101 -9.97 2.03 -3.86
CA THR A 101 -10.53 3.31 -3.41
C THR A 101 -11.58 3.15 -2.29
N LEU A 102 -12.51 2.19 -2.42
CA LEU A 102 -13.53 1.86 -1.40
C LEU A 102 -12.92 1.45 -0.06
N GLU A 103 -11.80 0.73 -0.09
CA GLU A 103 -11.05 0.32 1.10
C GLU A 103 -10.38 1.50 1.83
N THR A 104 -10.14 2.65 1.16
CA THR A 104 -9.48 3.80 1.81
C THR A 104 -10.32 4.45 2.91
N ARG A 105 -9.66 5.28 3.74
CA ARG A 105 -10.32 6.23 4.66
C ARG A 105 -10.35 7.67 4.09
N ASN A 106 -10.20 7.84 2.77
CA ASN A 106 -10.08 9.16 2.13
C ASN A 106 -11.29 9.48 1.22
N GLN A 107 -12.25 10.23 1.76
CA GLN A 107 -13.47 10.65 1.04
C GLN A 107 -13.18 11.41 -0.25
N THR A 108 -12.11 12.21 -0.31
CA THR A 108 -11.72 13.00 -1.50
C THR A 108 -11.35 12.11 -2.70
N LEU A 109 -10.78 10.92 -2.44
CA LEU A 109 -10.51 9.94 -3.50
C LEU A 109 -11.76 9.16 -3.93
N LEU A 110 -12.75 9.03 -3.05
CA LEU A 110 -13.98 8.28 -3.32
C LEU A 110 -15.05 9.10 -4.04
N LYS A 111 -15.15 10.41 -3.77
CA LYS A 111 -16.15 11.32 -4.36
C LYS A 111 -16.25 11.29 -5.89
N PRO A 112 -15.14 11.18 -6.67
CA PRO A 112 -15.20 10.97 -8.13
C PRO A 112 -15.98 9.73 -8.58
N TRP A 113 -16.07 8.68 -7.75
CA TRP A 113 -16.73 7.41 -8.08
C TRP A 113 -18.24 7.40 -7.84
N PHE A 114 -18.80 8.36 -7.11
CA PHE A 114 -20.21 8.28 -6.67
C PHE A 114 -21.21 8.13 -7.83
N ARG A 115 -20.99 8.78 -8.97
CA ARG A 115 -21.85 8.62 -10.16
C ARG A 115 -21.79 7.20 -10.74
N TYR A 116 -20.60 6.61 -10.82
CA TYR A 116 -20.43 5.23 -11.27
C TYR A 116 -21.04 4.23 -10.26
N LEU A 117 -20.84 4.48 -8.95
CA LEU A 117 -21.45 3.69 -7.88
C LEU A 117 -22.99 3.72 -7.95
N LYS A 118 -23.60 4.89 -8.18
CA LYS A 118 -25.04 5.05 -8.44
C LYS A 118 -25.50 4.22 -9.64
N LEU A 119 -24.74 4.25 -10.75
CA LEU A 119 -25.07 3.52 -11.98
C LEU A 119 -25.00 2.00 -11.79
N ILE A 120 -23.88 1.45 -11.29
CA ILE A 120 -23.73 0.00 -11.10
C ILE A 120 -24.68 -0.54 -10.02
N MET A 121 -24.92 0.19 -8.91
CA MET A 121 -25.88 -0.24 -7.90
C MET A 121 -27.32 -0.20 -8.41
N THR A 122 -27.69 0.77 -9.26
CA THR A 122 -29.01 0.77 -9.92
C THR A 122 -29.16 -0.45 -10.84
N ALA A 123 -28.11 -0.79 -11.59
CA ALA A 123 -28.09 -2.00 -12.42
C ALA A 123 -28.26 -3.28 -11.58
N LEU A 124 -27.45 -3.46 -10.53
CA LEU A 124 -27.52 -4.65 -9.66
C LEU A 124 -28.87 -4.77 -8.92
N ASN A 125 -29.50 -3.65 -8.55
CA ASN A 125 -30.83 -3.65 -7.94
C ASN A 125 -31.95 -4.09 -8.91
N LYS A 126 -31.79 -3.86 -10.22
CA LYS A 126 -32.72 -4.33 -11.28
C LYS A 126 -32.55 -5.81 -11.61
N LEU A 127 -31.38 -6.40 -11.39
CA LEU A 127 -31.17 -7.83 -11.58
C LEU A 127 -31.99 -8.64 -10.56
N PRO A 128 -32.53 -9.82 -10.94
CA PRO A 128 -33.34 -10.62 -10.04
C PRO A 128 -32.59 -10.95 -8.74
N SER A 129 -33.27 -10.79 -7.61
CA SER A 129 -32.79 -11.31 -6.33
C SER A 129 -33.06 -12.81 -6.26
N ASN A 130 -32.07 -13.57 -5.81
CA ASN A 130 -32.21 -15.01 -5.65
C ASN A 130 -33.09 -15.30 -4.43
N SER A 131 -34.21 -16.01 -4.62
CA SER A 131 -35.13 -16.39 -3.53
C SER A 131 -34.51 -17.38 -2.52
N THR A 132 -33.37 -17.98 -2.89
CA THR A 132 -32.54 -18.87 -2.08
C THR A 132 -31.11 -18.31 -2.00
N ARG A 133 -30.33 -18.74 -1.00
CA ARG A 133 -28.89 -18.41 -0.96
C ARG A 133 -28.18 -19.06 -2.15
N LEU A 134 -27.31 -18.30 -2.81
CA LEU A 134 -26.30 -18.82 -3.73
C LEU A 134 -25.02 -19.09 -2.95
N THR A 135 -24.48 -20.31 -3.05
CA THR A 135 -23.07 -20.56 -2.71
C THR A 135 -22.22 -20.13 -3.90
N VAL A 136 -21.32 -19.17 -3.69
CA VAL A 136 -20.41 -18.63 -4.72
C VAL A 136 -18.96 -18.66 -4.24
N TYR A 137 -18.03 -18.66 -5.18
CA TYR A 137 -16.61 -18.90 -4.92
C TYR A 137 -15.74 -17.70 -5.31
N HIS A 138 -14.71 -17.41 -4.51
CA HIS A 138 -13.66 -16.42 -4.83
C HIS A 138 -12.27 -16.97 -4.45
N ALA A 139 -11.28 -16.79 -5.33
CA ALA A 139 -9.90 -17.27 -5.12
C ALA A 139 -8.92 -16.13 -4.86
N VAL A 140 -7.93 -16.37 -4.00
CA VAL A 140 -6.79 -15.48 -3.76
C VAL A 140 -5.51 -16.31 -3.58
N GLN A 141 -4.42 -15.97 -4.27
CA GLN A 141 -3.10 -16.60 -4.11
C GLN A 141 -2.35 -16.11 -2.85
N LEU A 142 -2.99 -16.24 -1.67
CA LEU A 142 -2.42 -16.03 -0.33
C LEU A 142 -3.04 -17.05 0.65
N ASN A 143 -2.34 -17.41 1.74
CA ASN A 143 -3.00 -17.97 2.93
C ASN A 143 -3.64 -16.82 3.71
N LEU A 144 -4.93 -16.95 4.02
CA LEU A 144 -5.71 -15.92 4.69
C LEU A 144 -6.39 -16.40 6.00
N ILE A 145 -6.23 -17.66 6.43
CA ILE A 145 -6.95 -18.21 7.61
C ILE A 145 -6.78 -17.32 8.85
N ALA A 146 -5.56 -16.83 9.11
CA ALA A 146 -5.28 -15.97 10.27
C ALA A 146 -6.03 -14.62 10.27
N GLN A 147 -6.51 -14.14 9.10
CA GLN A 147 -7.34 -12.93 8.99
C GLN A 147 -8.83 -13.23 9.25
N TYR A 148 -9.26 -14.48 9.17
CA TYR A 148 -10.65 -14.90 9.30
C TYR A 148 -10.76 -16.06 10.31
N PRO A 149 -10.54 -15.81 11.62
CA PRO A 149 -10.86 -16.81 12.64
C PRO A 149 -12.36 -17.12 12.63
N VAL A 150 -12.70 -18.39 12.84
CA VAL A 150 -14.10 -18.85 12.93
C VAL A 150 -14.82 -18.09 14.04
N GLY A 151 -16.05 -17.65 13.76
CA GLY A 151 -16.81 -16.75 14.62
C GLY A 151 -16.72 -15.27 14.23
N ARG A 152 -15.65 -14.82 13.55
CA ARG A 152 -15.50 -13.39 13.18
C ARG A 152 -16.69 -12.89 12.36
N ILE A 153 -17.18 -11.71 12.69
CA ILE A 153 -18.13 -10.94 11.87
C ILE A 153 -17.39 -9.71 11.32
N PHE A 154 -17.59 -9.37 10.06
CA PHE A 154 -16.95 -8.21 9.42
C PHE A 154 -17.77 -7.68 8.23
N VAL A 155 -17.45 -6.45 7.80
CA VAL A 155 -17.97 -5.83 6.57
C VAL A 155 -16.96 -6.02 5.43
N TRP A 156 -17.46 -6.45 4.27
CA TRP A 156 -16.70 -6.64 3.03
C TRP A 156 -16.96 -5.45 2.11
N TRP A 157 -16.08 -4.44 2.16
CA TRP A 157 -16.33 -3.13 1.57
C TRP A 157 -16.26 -3.07 0.03
N GLY A 158 -15.45 -3.92 -0.60
CA GLY A 158 -15.29 -3.95 -2.07
C GLY A 158 -16.36 -4.79 -2.77
N PHE A 159 -16.78 -4.36 -3.97
CA PHE A 159 -17.48 -5.23 -4.91
C PHE A 159 -16.61 -6.44 -5.23
N THR A 160 -17.19 -7.64 -5.33
CA THR A 160 -16.38 -8.85 -5.53
C THR A 160 -16.95 -9.75 -6.61
N LEU A 161 -16.12 -9.99 -7.62
CA LEU A 161 -16.44 -10.91 -8.71
C LEU A 161 -16.17 -12.34 -8.23
N CYS A 162 -17.24 -13.12 -8.21
CA CYS A 162 -17.27 -14.52 -7.81
C CYS A 162 -17.77 -15.37 -8.99
N THR A 163 -17.66 -16.68 -8.87
CA THR A 163 -18.24 -17.64 -9.81
C THR A 163 -19.08 -18.68 -9.07
N MET A 164 -20.09 -19.25 -9.73
CA MET A 164 -20.77 -20.46 -9.27
C MET A 164 -20.05 -21.75 -9.71
N SER A 165 -19.05 -21.65 -10.61
CA SER A 165 -18.37 -22.78 -11.23
C SER A 165 -16.96 -22.98 -10.69
N LEU A 166 -16.75 -24.06 -9.92
CA LEU A 166 -15.41 -24.45 -9.44
C LEU A 166 -14.42 -24.72 -10.59
N ASN A 167 -14.92 -25.11 -11.77
CA ASN A 167 -14.09 -25.41 -12.94
C ASN A 167 -13.25 -24.21 -13.42
N VAL A 168 -13.64 -22.97 -13.08
CA VAL A 168 -12.86 -21.76 -13.37
C VAL A 168 -11.49 -21.79 -12.66
N PHE A 169 -11.41 -22.42 -11.48
CA PHE A 169 -10.17 -22.48 -10.69
C PHE A 169 -9.17 -23.55 -11.16
N ASN A 170 -9.54 -24.36 -12.16
CA ASN A 170 -8.59 -25.24 -12.86
C ASN A 170 -7.57 -24.46 -13.70
N ASN A 171 -7.82 -23.16 -13.95
CA ASN A 171 -6.85 -22.26 -14.59
C ASN A 171 -5.79 -21.79 -13.56
N GLU A 172 -4.51 -21.95 -13.91
CA GLU A 172 -3.39 -21.54 -13.07
C GLU A 172 -3.31 -20.03 -12.82
N ASP A 173 -3.79 -19.21 -13.77
CA ASP A 173 -3.86 -17.74 -13.64
C ASP A 173 -4.84 -17.27 -12.53
N ILE A 174 -5.71 -18.15 -11.99
CA ILE A 174 -6.82 -17.76 -11.11
C ILE A 174 -6.65 -18.30 -9.68
N LEU A 175 -6.41 -19.60 -9.51
CA LEU A 175 -6.13 -20.22 -8.21
C LEU A 175 -4.77 -20.94 -8.22
N GLY A 176 -4.53 -21.76 -9.24
CA GLY A 176 -3.33 -22.59 -9.34
C GLY A 176 -3.37 -23.84 -8.47
N GLN A 177 -2.53 -24.82 -8.80
CA GLN A 177 -2.42 -26.08 -8.07
C GLN A 177 -1.37 -26.04 -6.95
N ASN A 178 -0.54 -24.99 -6.91
CA ASN A 178 0.64 -24.89 -6.05
C ASN A 178 0.70 -23.55 -5.29
N GLY A 179 1.40 -23.54 -4.15
CA GLY A 179 1.62 -22.34 -3.33
C GLY A 179 0.47 -22.01 -2.38
N ALA A 180 0.73 -21.09 -1.46
CA ALA A 180 -0.22 -20.66 -0.44
C ALA A 180 -1.37 -19.86 -1.06
N ARG A 181 -2.58 -20.43 -1.04
CA ARG A 181 -3.78 -19.90 -1.68
C ARG A 181 -5.02 -20.16 -0.84
N THR A 182 -6.06 -19.35 -1.04
CA THR A 182 -7.32 -19.40 -0.31
C THR A 182 -8.49 -19.43 -1.29
N LEU A 183 -9.39 -20.39 -1.09
CA LEU A 183 -10.71 -20.45 -1.70
C LEU A 183 -11.76 -20.00 -0.67
N PHE A 184 -12.42 -18.88 -0.93
CA PHE A 184 -13.62 -18.51 -0.20
C PHE A 184 -14.82 -19.26 -0.77
N ILE A 185 -15.58 -19.91 0.12
CA ILE A 185 -16.92 -20.43 -0.14
C ILE A 185 -17.88 -19.45 0.53
N ILE A 186 -18.81 -18.86 -0.22
CA ILE A 186 -19.62 -17.72 0.25
C ILE A 186 -21.10 -18.00 0.04
N ASP A 187 -21.84 -18.22 1.13
CA ASP A 187 -23.29 -18.37 1.10
C ASP A 187 -23.97 -17.00 1.11
N SER A 188 -24.14 -16.46 -0.10
CA SER A 188 -24.63 -15.11 -0.40
C SER A 188 -26.14 -15.10 -0.69
N HIS A 189 -26.81 -14.02 -0.27
CA HIS A 189 -28.19 -13.68 -0.66
C HIS A 189 -28.29 -12.35 -1.42
N SER A 190 -27.29 -11.47 -1.32
CA SER A 190 -27.25 -10.19 -2.04
C SER A 190 -26.64 -10.29 -3.44
N GLY A 191 -25.74 -11.26 -3.66
CA GLY A 191 -25.00 -11.45 -4.92
C GLY A 191 -25.89 -11.66 -6.13
N LYS A 192 -25.56 -10.96 -7.23
CA LYS A 192 -26.35 -10.94 -8.47
C LYS A 192 -25.60 -11.64 -9.60
N SER A 193 -26.27 -12.51 -10.34
CA SER A 193 -25.68 -13.20 -11.50
C SER A 193 -25.48 -12.22 -12.65
N VAL A 194 -24.22 -11.89 -12.97
CA VAL A 194 -23.84 -10.87 -13.95
C VAL A 194 -23.32 -11.44 -15.28
N GLY A 195 -23.17 -12.76 -15.42
CA GLY A 195 -22.59 -13.40 -16.60
C GLY A 195 -23.14 -12.90 -17.96
N LYS A 196 -24.46 -12.66 -18.10
CA LYS A 196 -25.08 -12.07 -19.32
C LYS A 196 -24.53 -10.69 -19.72
N TYR A 197 -23.96 -9.97 -18.75
CA TYR A 197 -23.51 -8.59 -18.84
C TYR A 197 -21.98 -8.45 -18.66
N SER A 198 -21.27 -9.58 -18.58
CA SER A 198 -19.83 -9.66 -18.33
C SER A 198 -19.01 -9.74 -19.62
N PHE A 199 -17.74 -9.33 -19.52
CA PHE A 199 -16.69 -9.63 -20.49
C PHE A 199 -16.40 -11.15 -20.61
N TYR A 200 -16.67 -11.93 -19.56
CA TYR A 200 -16.43 -13.38 -19.46
C TYR A 200 -17.74 -14.16 -19.22
N PRO A 201 -18.70 -14.15 -20.17
CA PRO A 201 -20.04 -14.74 -19.96
C PRO A 201 -20.05 -16.25 -19.68
N LYS A 202 -18.96 -16.95 -19.98
CA LYS A 202 -18.78 -18.38 -19.69
C LYS A 202 -18.30 -18.69 -18.27
N GLU A 203 -17.80 -17.71 -17.52
CA GLU A 203 -17.27 -17.91 -16.15
C GLU A 203 -18.36 -17.98 -15.06
N GLN A 204 -19.66 -18.01 -15.43
CA GLN A 204 -20.80 -18.03 -14.50
C GLN A 204 -20.69 -16.96 -13.39
N GLU A 205 -20.32 -15.74 -13.79
CA GLU A 205 -19.96 -14.69 -12.85
C GLU A 205 -21.16 -14.19 -12.03
N VAL A 206 -20.94 -14.04 -10.72
CA VAL A 206 -21.83 -13.40 -9.75
C VAL A 206 -21.07 -12.23 -9.15
N LEU A 207 -21.69 -11.05 -9.11
CA LEU A 207 -21.13 -9.87 -8.46
C LEU A 207 -21.74 -9.71 -7.08
N LEU A 208 -20.90 -9.83 -6.05
CA LEU A 208 -21.23 -9.39 -4.69
C LEU A 208 -21.17 -7.85 -4.64
N PRO A 209 -22.20 -7.16 -4.12
CA PRO A 209 -22.18 -5.71 -3.94
C PRO A 209 -21.19 -5.27 -2.84
N SER A 210 -20.85 -3.99 -2.82
CA SER A 210 -20.08 -3.39 -1.72
C SER A 210 -20.83 -3.42 -0.38
N ALA A 211 -20.08 -3.53 0.72
CA ALA A 211 -20.55 -3.48 2.11
C ALA A 211 -21.46 -4.66 2.55
N CYS A 212 -21.34 -5.82 1.91
CA CYS A 212 -21.87 -7.08 2.44
C CYS A 212 -21.34 -7.37 3.86
N ARG A 213 -22.14 -8.03 4.70
CA ARG A 213 -21.69 -8.50 6.02
C ARG A 213 -21.60 -10.02 6.05
N PHE A 214 -20.44 -10.51 6.48
CA PHE A 214 -20.18 -11.94 6.57
C PHE A 214 -19.85 -12.35 8.00
N HIS A 215 -20.26 -13.58 8.32
CA HIS A 215 -19.83 -14.33 9.49
C HIS A 215 -18.97 -15.50 9.00
N VAL A 216 -17.78 -15.66 9.58
CA VAL A 216 -16.88 -16.78 9.28
C VAL A 216 -17.39 -18.02 10.01
N ILE A 217 -17.96 -18.98 9.26
CA ILE A 217 -18.56 -20.19 9.82
C ILE A 217 -17.63 -21.42 9.78
N GLY A 218 -16.54 -21.36 9.01
CA GLY A 218 -15.53 -22.42 9.00
C GLY A 218 -14.24 -21.99 8.32
N CYS A 219 -13.11 -22.53 8.78
CA CYS A 219 -11.81 -22.41 8.16
C CYS A 219 -11.13 -23.78 8.17
N PHE A 220 -10.52 -24.17 7.05
CA PHE A 220 -9.97 -25.50 6.84
C PHE A 220 -8.69 -25.42 6.01
N ASP A 221 -7.63 -26.11 6.44
CA ASP A 221 -6.45 -26.36 5.60
C ASP A 221 -6.71 -27.65 4.81
N ALA A 222 -6.83 -27.54 3.49
CA ALA A 222 -7.06 -28.67 2.59
C ALA A 222 -5.76 -29.34 2.11
N GLY A 223 -4.61 -28.95 2.68
CA GLY A 223 -3.30 -29.44 2.27
C GLY A 223 -2.81 -28.81 0.97
N ASN A 224 -1.57 -29.14 0.59
CA ASN A 224 -0.89 -28.62 -0.61
C ASN A 224 -0.91 -27.08 -0.76
N GLY A 225 -1.06 -26.36 0.36
CA GLY A 225 -1.17 -24.90 0.41
C GLY A 225 -2.55 -24.33 0.05
N LEU A 226 -3.57 -25.14 -0.18
CA LEU A 226 -4.95 -24.71 -0.36
C LEU A 226 -5.65 -24.57 1.00
N HIS A 227 -6.12 -23.36 1.28
CA HIS A 227 -6.91 -23.03 2.46
C HIS A 227 -8.35 -22.75 2.02
N ILE A 228 -9.34 -23.12 2.82
CA ILE A 228 -10.76 -22.90 2.55
C ILE A 228 -11.34 -22.06 3.69
N ILE A 229 -12.07 -21.01 3.33
CA ILE A 229 -12.74 -20.10 4.28
C ILE A 229 -14.22 -20.03 3.90
N HIS A 230 -15.09 -20.54 4.77
CA HIS A 230 -16.54 -20.57 4.55
C HIS A 230 -17.18 -19.36 5.25
N LEU A 231 -17.78 -18.49 4.44
CA LEU A 231 -18.46 -17.27 4.84
C LEU A 231 -19.96 -17.42 4.64
N LYS A 232 -20.73 -17.02 5.65
CA LYS A 232 -22.19 -16.93 5.58
C LYS A 232 -22.59 -15.47 5.57
N GLU A 233 -23.32 -15.04 4.54
CA GLU A 233 -23.84 -13.67 4.53
C GLU A 233 -24.95 -13.52 5.57
N ILE A 234 -24.82 -12.47 6.38
CA ILE A 234 -25.78 -12.09 7.41
C ILE A 234 -26.43 -10.76 7.02
N GLN A 235 -27.72 -10.61 7.30
CA GLN A 235 -28.38 -9.33 7.12
C GLN A 235 -27.76 -8.29 8.07
N PRO A 236 -27.48 -7.06 7.60
CA PRO A 236 -27.04 -6.00 8.48
C PRO A 236 -28.16 -5.62 9.45
N LYS A 237 -27.82 -5.29 10.71
CA LYS A 237 -28.81 -4.82 11.72
C LYS A 237 -29.56 -3.54 11.30
N HIS A 238 -29.07 -2.83 10.28
CA HIS A 238 -29.75 -1.73 9.59
C HIS A 238 -29.69 -1.99 8.08
N GLN A 239 -30.82 -1.97 7.38
CA GLN A 239 -30.91 -2.41 5.98
C GLN A 239 -30.29 -1.41 4.99
N LEU A 240 -29.20 -1.78 4.31
CA LEU A 240 -28.66 -1.05 3.15
C LEU A 240 -29.39 -1.33 1.82
N THR A 241 -30.74 -1.43 1.84
CA THR A 241 -31.52 -1.63 0.60
C THR A 241 -32.91 -1.00 0.65
N VAL A 242 -33.00 0.32 0.37
CA VAL A 242 -34.23 0.92 -0.19
C VAL A 242 -33.87 1.94 -1.28
N PRO A 243 -33.68 1.53 -2.54
CA PRO A 243 -33.91 2.44 -3.65
C PRO A 243 -35.42 2.75 -3.70
N VAL A 244 -35.80 3.98 -3.37
CA VAL A 244 -37.12 4.61 -3.63
C VAL A 244 -38.36 3.81 -3.14
N ARG A 245 -38.83 4.08 -1.92
CA ARG A 245 -40.20 3.68 -1.47
C ARG A 245 -41.00 4.74 -0.70
N ARG A 246 -40.62 6.03 -0.76
CA ARG A 246 -41.44 7.16 -0.26
C ARG A 246 -41.60 8.31 -1.24
N GLY A 247 -41.89 7.96 -2.49
CA GLY A 247 -42.92 8.68 -3.23
C GLY A 247 -44.26 7.99 -2.97
N PHE A 248 -45.33 8.78 -2.76
CA PHE A 248 -46.70 8.36 -2.41
C PHE A 248 -46.96 7.80 -1.00
N ASN A 249 -48.04 8.33 -0.40
CA ASN A 249 -48.72 7.94 0.84
C ASN A 249 -47.79 7.87 2.08
N ILE A 250 -47.80 8.86 2.97
CA ILE A 250 -49.01 9.36 3.68
C ILE A 250 -49.13 10.89 3.60
N LEU A 251 -50.24 11.35 3.02
CA LEU A 251 -50.97 12.52 3.54
C LEU A 251 -51.79 12.05 4.75
N LEU A 252 -51.98 12.92 5.74
CA LEU A 252 -52.61 12.73 7.08
C LEU A 252 -51.60 12.59 8.25
N ASN A 253 -51.81 13.44 9.26
CA ASN A 253 -51.18 13.45 10.59
C ASN A 253 -49.64 13.71 10.60
N LYS A 254 -49.15 14.91 10.95
CA LYS A 254 -49.77 16.05 11.66
C LYS A 254 -49.46 17.42 11.01
N LYS A 255 -50.35 18.39 11.28
CA LYS A 255 -50.16 19.84 11.02
C LYS A 255 -49.25 20.48 12.09
N SER A 256 -49.03 21.79 11.97
CA SER A 256 -48.24 22.72 12.82
C SER A 256 -46.71 22.57 12.67
N THR A 257 -45.92 23.61 12.38
CA THR A 257 -46.29 25.04 12.12
C THR A 257 -45.33 25.76 11.16
N MET A 258 -45.81 26.91 10.66
CA MET A 258 -45.17 28.04 9.94
C MET A 258 -43.67 28.34 10.21
N SER A 259 -42.91 29.04 9.35
CA SER A 259 -43.14 29.58 7.97
C SER A 259 -41.84 30.18 7.38
N SER A 260 -41.87 30.66 6.12
CA SER A 260 -41.20 31.90 5.59
C SER A 260 -39.68 32.10 5.80
N LEU A 261 -38.82 32.36 4.80
CA LEU A 261 -38.92 32.54 3.33
C LEU A 261 -37.74 31.75 2.66
N GLU A 262 -37.06 32.04 1.53
CA GLU A 262 -37.10 33.08 0.46
C GLU A 262 -36.33 32.58 -0.81
N LYS A 263 -36.21 33.42 -1.85
CA LYS A 263 -35.16 33.42 -2.89
C LYS A 263 -34.93 34.85 -3.39
N PRO A 264 -33.69 35.20 -3.81
CA PRO A 264 -33.50 35.45 -5.24
C PRO A 264 -32.20 34.83 -5.82
N ASN A 265 -31.90 35.14 -7.08
CA ASN A 265 -30.87 34.52 -7.93
C ASN A 265 -30.06 35.63 -8.67
N PRO A 266 -29.40 35.38 -9.82
CA PRO A 266 -27.94 35.28 -10.00
C PRO A 266 -27.25 36.52 -10.63
N ILE A 267 -25.91 36.48 -10.76
CA ILE A 267 -25.03 37.07 -11.81
C ILE A 267 -23.57 36.67 -11.47
N MET A 268 -22.52 36.67 -12.30
CA MET A 268 -22.20 36.29 -13.69
C MET A 268 -20.85 36.99 -14.04
N LEU A 269 -19.77 36.23 -14.25
CA LEU A 269 -18.55 36.53 -15.05
C LEU A 269 -17.89 37.94 -15.03
N ARG A 270 -16.55 38.00 -14.75
CA ARG A 270 -15.52 38.22 -15.82
C ARG A 270 -14.04 38.20 -15.38
N SER A 271 -13.20 38.11 -16.43
CA SER A 271 -11.76 38.45 -16.57
C SER A 271 -10.68 37.67 -15.80
N LEU A 272 -9.94 36.86 -16.56
CA LEU A 272 -8.52 36.56 -16.35
C LEU A 272 -7.67 37.41 -17.32
N ARG A 273 -6.55 37.96 -16.83
CA ARG A 273 -5.38 38.41 -17.62
C ARG A 273 -4.14 38.15 -16.74
N SER A 274 -3.30 37.15 -17.03
CA SER A 274 -2.33 37.02 -18.13
C SER A 274 -1.03 37.81 -17.90
N SER A 275 0.03 37.11 -17.51
CA SER A 275 1.42 37.45 -17.88
C SER A 275 2.31 36.20 -17.79
N SER A 276 3.31 36.14 -18.66
CA SER A 276 4.21 35.00 -18.85
C SER A 276 5.66 35.43 -18.68
N VAL A 277 6.50 34.61 -18.02
CA VAL A 277 7.95 34.79 -18.00
C VAL A 277 8.65 33.43 -18.23
N SER A 278 9.70 33.45 -19.05
CA SER A 278 10.44 32.28 -19.53
C SER A 278 11.65 31.90 -18.62
N PRO A 279 12.24 30.69 -18.74
CA PRO A 279 13.13 30.13 -17.71
C PRO A 279 14.64 30.33 -17.99
N PRO A 280 15.50 30.30 -16.93
CA PRO A 280 16.95 30.21 -17.06
C PRO A 280 17.54 28.82 -16.73
N THR A 281 18.12 28.19 -17.76
CA THR A 281 19.42 27.47 -17.79
C THR A 281 19.88 26.48 -16.69
N LYS A 282 20.40 25.34 -17.16
CA LYS A 282 21.27 24.37 -16.43
C LYS A 282 22.51 25.03 -15.77
N ARG A 283 22.99 24.45 -14.66
CA ARG A 283 24.44 24.39 -14.31
C ARG A 283 24.78 23.17 -13.44
N THR A 284 26.07 22.89 -13.27
CA THR A 284 26.63 21.60 -12.80
C THR A 284 27.71 21.78 -11.74
N SER A 285 27.62 21.01 -10.64
CA SER A 285 28.70 20.72 -9.67
C SER A 285 28.20 19.62 -8.71
N THR A 286 28.66 18.37 -8.78
CA THR A 286 29.92 17.81 -8.23
C THR A 286 30.01 17.82 -6.71
N GLU A 287 29.93 16.65 -6.08
CA GLU A 287 30.56 16.39 -4.77
C GLU A 287 30.92 14.89 -4.62
N ASN A 288 31.83 14.56 -3.71
CA ASN A 288 32.65 13.35 -3.81
C ASN A 288 32.04 12.07 -3.21
N ILE A 289 32.16 10.98 -3.96
CA ILE A 289 32.10 9.59 -3.47
C ILE A 289 33.41 8.91 -3.91
N PRO A 290 34.08 8.09 -3.06
CA PRO A 290 35.33 7.42 -3.43
C PRO A 290 35.22 6.61 -4.74
N LYS A 291 36.30 6.60 -5.52
CA LYS A 291 36.38 5.90 -6.82
C LYS A 291 36.06 4.41 -6.62
N ARG A 292 34.95 3.91 -7.19
CA ARG A 292 34.68 2.47 -7.31
C ARG A 292 35.75 1.83 -8.23
N GLN A 293 36.77 1.19 -7.65
CA GLN A 293 37.59 0.23 -8.39
C GLN A 293 36.76 -1.04 -8.64
N SER A 294 36.72 -1.50 -9.88
CA SER A 294 36.05 -2.75 -10.27
C SER A 294 36.93 -3.96 -9.95
N LEU A 295 37.02 -4.32 -8.67
CA LEU A 295 37.71 -5.54 -8.22
C LEU A 295 36.87 -6.79 -8.53
N ILE A 296 36.84 -7.15 -9.81
CA ILE A 296 36.48 -8.51 -10.27
C ILE A 296 37.69 -9.01 -11.07
N GLU A 297 38.67 -9.58 -10.38
CA GLU A 297 39.66 -10.42 -11.04
C GLU A 297 39.01 -11.70 -11.59
N PRO A 298 39.52 -12.28 -12.68
CA PRO A 298 38.93 -13.46 -13.30
C PRO A 298 39.20 -14.71 -12.44
N ILE A 299 38.32 -14.98 -11.47
CA ILE A 299 38.35 -16.22 -10.67
C ILE A 299 38.25 -17.43 -11.62
N GLN A 300 39.37 -18.13 -11.78
CA GLN A 300 39.51 -19.35 -12.56
C GLN A 300 38.91 -20.57 -11.83
N ASN A 301 38.77 -21.67 -12.58
CA ASN A 301 38.14 -22.93 -12.18
C ASN A 301 38.38 -23.37 -10.73
N LEU A 302 37.29 -23.59 -9.97
CA LEU A 302 37.27 -24.40 -8.76
C LEU A 302 36.14 -25.43 -8.84
N SER A 303 36.46 -26.61 -9.37
CA SER A 303 35.60 -27.79 -9.33
C SER A 303 35.65 -28.45 -7.95
N GLY A 304 34.99 -27.85 -6.97
CA GLY A 304 34.83 -28.38 -5.61
C GLY A 304 33.40 -28.82 -5.33
N GLN A 305 33.20 -30.02 -4.79
CA GLN A 305 31.86 -30.60 -4.61
C GLN A 305 31.13 -30.01 -3.40
N SER A 306 30.33 -28.97 -3.63
CA SER A 306 29.19 -28.60 -2.78
C SER A 306 27.90 -28.85 -3.57
N THR A 307 27.10 -29.83 -3.14
CA THR A 307 25.86 -30.20 -3.83
C THR A 307 24.76 -29.19 -3.54
N ILE A 308 24.63 -28.21 -4.44
CA ILE A 308 23.50 -27.25 -4.50
C ILE A 308 22.18 -28.02 -4.25
N PRO A 309 21.42 -27.72 -3.17
CA PRO A 309 20.19 -28.43 -2.86
C PRO A 309 19.22 -28.45 -4.05
N LYS A 310 18.62 -29.62 -4.36
CA LYS A 310 17.76 -29.82 -5.54
C LYS A 310 16.65 -28.77 -5.73
N GLN A 311 16.14 -28.22 -4.62
CA GLN A 311 15.16 -27.13 -4.61
C GLN A 311 15.71 -25.82 -5.23
N ILE A 312 16.99 -25.51 -5.03
CA ILE A 312 17.67 -24.37 -5.66
C ILE A 312 18.04 -24.71 -7.11
N SER A 313 18.46 -25.94 -7.40
CA SER A 313 18.87 -26.35 -8.76
C SER A 313 17.76 -26.10 -9.80
N VAL A 314 16.49 -26.33 -9.44
CA VAL A 314 15.33 -26.04 -10.29
C VAL A 314 15.06 -24.53 -10.41
N LEU A 315 15.31 -23.75 -9.35
CA LEU A 315 15.18 -22.28 -9.40
C LEU A 315 16.25 -21.64 -10.31
N LEU A 316 17.49 -22.13 -10.29
CA LEU A 316 18.61 -21.54 -11.04
C LEU A 316 18.48 -21.70 -12.56
N GLN A 317 17.79 -22.73 -13.07
CA GLN A 317 17.70 -23.06 -14.50
C GLN A 317 17.08 -21.97 -15.40
N ARG A 318 16.56 -20.86 -14.83
CA ARG A 318 16.00 -19.71 -15.57
C ARG A 318 16.47 -18.35 -15.03
N ILE A 319 17.52 -18.32 -14.22
CA ILE A 319 18.03 -17.10 -13.55
C ILE A 319 19.16 -16.46 -14.37
N ASN A 320 19.33 -15.13 -14.24
CA ASN A 320 20.45 -14.40 -14.85
C ASN A 320 21.80 -15.05 -14.46
N PRO A 321 22.67 -15.47 -15.39
CA PRO A 321 23.92 -16.18 -15.07
C PRO A 321 24.86 -15.45 -14.09
N LYS A 322 24.82 -14.12 -14.04
CA LYS A 322 25.55 -13.34 -13.03
C LYS A 322 24.99 -13.55 -11.63
N VAL A 323 23.67 -13.55 -11.51
CA VAL A 323 22.94 -13.78 -10.26
C VAL A 323 23.12 -15.23 -9.81
N GLN A 324 23.10 -16.20 -10.74
CA GLN A 324 23.44 -17.60 -10.45
C GLN A 324 24.85 -17.73 -9.85
N LYS A 325 25.90 -17.20 -10.51
CA LYS A 325 27.28 -17.30 -9.99
C LYS A 325 27.42 -16.66 -8.61
N SER A 326 26.69 -15.59 -8.32
CA SER A 326 26.64 -14.97 -6.98
C SER A 326 25.90 -15.81 -5.94
N ILE A 327 24.82 -16.51 -6.31
CA ILE A 327 24.13 -17.48 -5.44
C ILE A 327 25.04 -18.67 -5.14
N GLU A 328 25.79 -19.15 -6.14
CA GLU A 328 26.81 -20.20 -5.97
C GLU A 328 27.92 -19.74 -5.03
N ALA A 329 28.44 -18.51 -5.18
CA ALA A 329 29.42 -17.94 -4.26
C ALA A 329 28.88 -17.83 -2.81
N LEU A 330 27.64 -17.38 -2.61
CA LEU A 330 26.99 -17.36 -1.29
C LEU A 330 26.93 -18.74 -0.62
N LEU A 331 26.76 -19.81 -1.41
CA LEU A 331 26.66 -21.19 -0.92
C LEU A 331 28.01 -21.90 -0.75
N THR A 332 29.09 -21.38 -1.35
CA THR A 332 30.37 -22.14 -1.49
C THR A 332 31.62 -21.43 -1.01
N ASP A 333 31.62 -20.08 -0.89
CA ASP A 333 32.80 -19.33 -0.46
C ASP A 333 32.76 -19.02 1.06
N PRO A 334 33.59 -19.68 1.89
CA PRO A 334 33.67 -19.45 3.33
C PRO A 334 34.43 -18.16 3.70
N LYS A 335 34.82 -17.33 2.72
CA LYS A 335 35.50 -16.03 2.93
C LYS A 335 34.68 -14.84 2.39
N LEU A 336 33.55 -15.08 1.72
CA LEU A 336 32.71 -14.04 1.14
C LEU A 336 32.05 -13.17 2.23
N THR A 337 32.61 -12.00 2.50
CA THR A 337 32.09 -11.04 3.48
C THR A 337 31.23 -9.92 2.87
N THR A 338 31.44 -9.59 1.60
CA THR A 338 30.74 -8.50 0.89
C THR A 338 30.27 -8.95 -0.48
N LEU A 339 29.05 -8.56 -0.89
CA LEU A 339 28.50 -8.89 -2.22
C LEU A 339 27.70 -7.73 -2.81
N ASP A 340 28.11 -7.28 -4.01
CA ASP A 340 27.35 -6.32 -4.84
C ASP A 340 26.56 -7.09 -5.92
N LEU A 341 25.24 -7.03 -5.82
CA LEU A 341 24.24 -7.58 -6.74
C LEU A 341 23.40 -6.44 -7.37
N SER A 342 23.92 -5.21 -7.38
CA SER A 342 23.17 -4.04 -7.82
C SER A 342 22.98 -3.96 -9.33
N ARG A 343 21.83 -3.38 -9.75
CA ARG A 343 21.51 -3.11 -11.18
C ARG A 343 21.48 -4.36 -12.07
N LEU A 344 21.27 -5.56 -11.50
CA LEU A 344 21.20 -6.84 -12.20
C LEU A 344 19.77 -7.23 -12.65
N GLN A 345 18.78 -6.37 -12.41
CA GLN A 345 17.34 -6.57 -12.68
C GLN A 345 16.68 -7.69 -11.84
N ILE A 346 17.29 -8.06 -10.71
CA ILE A 346 16.86 -9.16 -9.82
C ILE A 346 15.38 -9.02 -9.47
N ASN A 347 14.58 -10.02 -9.84
CA ASN A 347 13.14 -10.06 -9.55
C ASN A 347 12.80 -10.83 -8.26
N ASP A 348 11.52 -10.86 -7.87
CA ASP A 348 11.05 -11.52 -6.65
C ASP A 348 11.45 -13.02 -6.53
N GLN A 349 11.52 -13.77 -7.64
CA GLN A 349 11.95 -15.17 -7.63
C GLN A 349 13.47 -15.33 -7.46
N GLU A 350 14.25 -14.45 -8.09
CA GLU A 350 15.72 -14.41 -7.93
C GLU A 350 16.09 -13.97 -6.50
N ALA A 351 15.38 -12.98 -5.95
CA ALA A 351 15.50 -12.57 -4.55
C ALA A 351 15.14 -13.68 -3.57
N LYS A 352 14.20 -14.58 -3.91
CA LYS A 352 13.91 -15.78 -3.11
C LYS A 352 15.05 -16.81 -3.13
N ALA A 353 15.74 -16.98 -4.27
CA ALA A 353 16.93 -17.84 -4.35
C ALA A 353 18.11 -17.25 -3.56
N ILE A 354 18.34 -15.93 -3.66
CA ILE A 354 19.33 -15.19 -2.84
C ILE A 354 18.99 -15.31 -1.35
N ALA A 355 17.71 -15.19 -0.97
CA ALA A 355 17.26 -15.34 0.41
C ALA A 355 17.57 -16.72 0.99
N TYR A 356 17.36 -17.81 0.23
CA TYR A 356 17.75 -19.15 0.67
C TYR A 356 19.26 -19.24 0.90
N ALA A 357 20.08 -18.76 -0.06
CA ALA A 357 21.53 -18.79 0.07
C ALA A 357 22.03 -17.97 1.27
N LEU A 358 21.40 -16.83 1.55
CA LEU A 358 21.66 -15.99 2.72
C LEU A 358 21.31 -16.67 4.07
N GLN A 359 20.35 -17.59 4.10
CA GLN A 359 20.08 -18.39 5.31
C GLN A 359 21.20 -19.39 5.61
N GLN A 360 21.78 -19.99 4.57
CA GLN A 360 22.87 -20.97 4.71
C GLN A 360 24.22 -20.29 4.97
N ASN A 361 24.50 -19.19 4.27
CA ASN A 361 25.74 -18.43 4.41
C ASN A 361 25.90 -17.86 5.84
N LYS A 362 27.09 -18.07 6.43
CA LYS A 362 27.48 -17.60 7.78
C LYS A 362 28.75 -16.74 7.75
N THR A 363 28.95 -15.98 6.67
CA THR A 363 30.19 -15.20 6.43
C THR A 363 29.92 -13.79 5.89
N LEU A 364 28.85 -13.63 5.12
CA LEU A 364 28.44 -12.37 4.53
C LEU A 364 27.99 -11.38 5.61
N THR A 365 28.62 -10.20 5.62
CA THR A 365 28.28 -9.06 6.50
C THR A 365 27.56 -7.96 5.72
N THR A 366 27.85 -7.79 4.43
CA THR A 366 27.35 -6.70 3.59
C THR A 366 26.76 -7.20 2.27
N LEU A 367 25.52 -6.81 1.98
CA LEU A 367 24.78 -7.19 0.78
C LEU A 367 24.16 -5.95 0.12
N ASP A 368 24.59 -5.62 -1.11
CA ASP A 368 24.01 -4.54 -1.90
C ASP A 368 23.13 -5.07 -3.03
N LEU A 369 21.86 -4.72 -2.99
CA LEU A 369 20.80 -5.13 -3.91
C LEU A 369 20.10 -3.90 -4.54
N GLN A 370 20.70 -2.71 -4.47
CA GLN A 370 20.13 -1.48 -5.02
C GLN A 370 19.79 -1.56 -6.53
N HIS A 371 18.76 -0.82 -6.94
CA HIS A 371 18.28 -0.69 -8.32
C HIS A 371 17.92 -2.03 -9.00
N ASN A 372 17.25 -2.92 -8.28
CA ASN A 372 16.68 -4.15 -8.81
C ASN A 372 15.13 -4.09 -8.80
N LEU A 373 14.47 -5.24 -8.96
CA LEU A 373 13.01 -5.39 -9.02
C LEU A 373 12.48 -6.23 -7.84
N ILE A 374 13.11 -6.06 -6.67
CA ILE A 374 12.82 -6.79 -5.42
C ILE A 374 11.62 -6.13 -4.72
N ARG A 375 10.46 -6.39 -5.32
CA ARG A 375 9.11 -5.95 -4.92
C ARG A 375 8.69 -6.65 -3.61
N PRO A 376 7.45 -6.47 -3.10
CA PRO A 376 7.07 -6.97 -1.77
C PRO A 376 7.33 -8.47 -1.51
N GLN A 377 7.35 -9.33 -2.52
CA GLN A 377 7.52 -10.79 -2.31
C GLN A 377 9.01 -11.20 -2.25
N GLY A 378 9.88 -10.54 -3.02
CA GLY A 378 11.32 -10.64 -2.86
C GLY A 378 11.77 -10.04 -1.53
N ALA A 379 11.18 -8.90 -1.15
CA ALA A 379 11.34 -8.30 0.18
C ALA A 379 10.89 -9.23 1.31
N GLN A 380 9.75 -9.92 1.17
CA GLN A 380 9.30 -10.94 2.13
C GLN A 380 10.33 -12.07 2.28
N SER A 381 10.88 -12.54 1.16
CA SER A 381 11.84 -13.64 1.14
C SER A 381 13.13 -13.25 1.86
N LEU A 382 13.70 -12.09 1.51
CA LEU A 382 14.91 -11.56 2.18
C LEU A 382 14.67 -11.26 3.66
N ALA A 383 13.53 -10.66 4.02
CA ALA A 383 13.17 -10.40 5.41
C ALA A 383 13.03 -11.70 6.23
N ASN A 384 12.51 -12.77 5.64
CA ASN A 384 12.48 -14.09 6.28
C ASN A 384 13.90 -14.69 6.42
N ALA A 385 14.80 -14.46 5.46
CA ALA A 385 16.19 -14.88 5.59
C ALA A 385 16.94 -14.14 6.72
N LEU A 386 16.67 -12.84 6.91
CA LEU A 386 17.29 -12.04 7.97
C LEU A 386 16.93 -12.49 9.39
N LYS A 387 15.84 -13.24 9.60
CA LYS A 387 15.50 -13.80 10.92
C LYS A 387 16.51 -14.86 11.37
N GLU A 388 16.94 -15.70 10.43
CA GLU A 388 17.82 -16.86 10.66
C GLU A 388 19.29 -16.57 10.33
N ASN A 389 19.57 -15.52 9.55
CA ASN A 389 20.94 -15.09 9.28
C ASN A 389 21.52 -14.34 10.49
N THR A 390 22.71 -14.76 10.92
CA THR A 390 23.40 -14.32 12.13
C THR A 390 24.71 -13.57 11.84
N THR A 391 24.93 -13.11 10.60
CA THR A 391 26.20 -12.46 10.20
C THR A 391 26.02 -11.17 9.41
N LEU A 392 24.89 -10.99 8.72
CA LEU A 392 24.63 -9.78 7.95
C LEU A 392 24.41 -8.60 8.91
N THR A 393 25.23 -7.57 8.73
CA THR A 393 25.15 -6.29 9.45
C THR A 393 24.59 -5.18 8.56
N THR A 394 24.82 -5.26 7.26
CA THR A 394 24.44 -4.21 6.29
C THR A 394 23.67 -4.78 5.11
N ILE A 395 22.48 -4.24 4.85
CA ILE A 395 21.73 -4.51 3.62
C ILE A 395 21.29 -3.23 2.92
N SER A 396 21.58 -3.14 1.62
CA SER A 396 21.17 -2.02 0.77
C SER A 396 20.14 -2.49 -0.25
N LEU A 397 18.96 -1.85 -0.24
CA LEU A 397 17.81 -2.19 -1.05
C LEU A 397 17.26 -0.95 -1.78
N GLU A 398 18.07 0.08 -1.97
CA GLU A 398 17.64 1.32 -2.62
C GLU A 398 16.94 1.07 -3.96
N ASN A 399 15.82 1.75 -4.23
CA ASN A 399 15.14 1.72 -5.52
C ASN A 399 14.74 0.30 -5.99
N ASN A 400 13.97 -0.42 -5.16
CA ASN A 400 13.46 -1.77 -5.44
C ASN A 400 11.93 -1.91 -5.50
N GLN A 401 11.18 -0.82 -5.28
CA GLN A 401 9.70 -0.83 -5.25
C GLN A 401 9.12 -1.65 -4.07
N ILE A 402 9.84 -1.71 -2.95
CA ILE A 402 9.49 -2.50 -1.75
C ILE A 402 8.14 -2.11 -1.14
N SER A 403 7.75 -0.83 -1.20
CA SER A 403 6.48 -0.27 -0.70
C SER A 403 6.22 -0.52 0.80
N ASP A 404 5.03 -0.14 1.28
CA ASP A 404 4.58 -0.37 2.65
C ASP A 404 4.60 -1.87 3.03
N GLN A 405 4.17 -2.76 2.13
CA GLN A 405 4.07 -4.21 2.40
C GLN A 405 5.46 -4.85 2.57
N GLY A 406 6.43 -4.53 1.70
CA GLY A 406 7.79 -5.04 1.86
C GLY A 406 8.47 -4.47 3.12
N THR A 407 8.18 -3.21 3.47
CA THR A 407 8.67 -2.57 4.70
C THR A 407 8.10 -3.25 5.95
N GLN A 408 6.84 -3.67 5.93
CA GLN A 408 6.23 -4.47 7.00
C GLN A 408 6.99 -5.78 7.25
N TYR A 409 7.44 -6.48 6.20
CA TYR A 409 8.22 -7.70 6.37
C TYR A 409 9.59 -7.43 7.00
N PHE A 410 10.31 -6.38 6.58
CA PHE A 410 11.58 -5.99 7.22
C PHE A 410 11.38 -5.54 8.67
N ALA A 411 10.32 -4.81 8.99
CA ALA A 411 9.96 -4.45 10.36
C ALA A 411 9.74 -5.70 11.23
N ASN A 412 8.98 -6.68 10.74
CA ASN A 412 8.76 -7.94 11.45
C ASN A 412 10.05 -8.76 11.62
N ALA A 413 10.98 -8.69 10.66
CA ALA A 413 12.30 -9.33 10.77
C ALA A 413 13.20 -8.65 11.81
N LEU A 414 13.18 -7.32 11.91
CA LEU A 414 13.95 -6.53 12.88
C LEU A 414 13.56 -6.80 14.35
N LEU A 415 12.37 -7.34 14.62
CA LEU A 415 12.02 -7.82 15.96
C LEU A 415 12.89 -9.01 16.38
N GLN A 416 13.19 -9.91 15.44
CA GLN A 416 13.89 -11.17 15.67
C GLN A 416 15.39 -11.07 15.42
N ASN A 417 15.82 -10.50 14.28
CA ASN A 417 17.23 -10.35 13.92
C ASN A 417 18.00 -9.51 14.97
N LYS A 418 19.21 -9.98 15.34
CA LYS A 418 20.07 -9.35 16.36
C LYS A 418 21.43 -8.87 15.81
N THR A 419 21.57 -8.71 14.49
CA THR A 419 22.87 -8.48 13.82
C THR A 419 22.89 -7.30 12.85
N LEU A 420 21.75 -6.99 12.21
CA LEU A 420 21.64 -5.91 11.26
C LEU A 420 21.80 -4.55 11.97
N THR A 421 22.85 -3.82 11.63
CA THR A 421 23.15 -2.47 12.11
C THR A 421 22.73 -1.41 11.09
N THR A 422 22.76 -1.74 9.78
CA THR A 422 22.48 -0.79 8.69
C THR A 422 21.43 -1.32 7.72
N LEU A 423 20.36 -0.53 7.52
CA LEU A 423 19.28 -0.82 6.57
C LEU A 423 19.02 0.38 5.65
N ASN A 424 19.34 0.24 4.36
CA ASN A 424 19.03 1.26 3.35
C ASN A 424 17.79 0.89 2.53
N LEU A 425 16.72 1.65 2.73
CA LEU A 425 15.41 1.56 2.08
C LEU A 425 15.08 2.83 1.25
N ARG A 426 16.09 3.59 0.81
CA ARG A 426 15.94 4.78 -0.05
C ARG A 426 15.13 4.47 -1.33
N SER A 427 14.35 5.44 -1.81
CA SER A 427 13.65 5.37 -3.11
C SER A 427 12.68 4.18 -3.29
N ASN A 428 12.02 3.71 -2.21
CA ASN A 428 11.21 2.47 -2.23
C ASN A 428 9.69 2.65 -2.23
N GLN A 429 9.19 3.87 -2.44
CA GLN A 429 7.76 4.20 -2.47
C GLN A 429 7.04 3.94 -1.12
N ILE A 430 7.77 3.98 -0.02
CA ILE A 430 7.26 3.76 1.34
C ILE A 430 6.43 4.97 1.78
N ARG A 431 5.27 4.74 2.39
CA ARG A 431 4.30 5.75 2.84
C ARG A 431 4.17 5.69 4.37
N PRO A 432 3.28 6.47 5.04
CA PRO A 432 3.18 6.43 6.50
C PRO A 432 2.93 5.03 7.10
N GLN A 433 2.30 4.13 6.36
CA GLN A 433 1.90 2.79 6.85
C GLN A 433 3.11 1.85 6.98
N GLY A 434 3.98 1.77 5.98
CA GLY A 434 5.25 1.01 6.09
C GLY A 434 6.14 1.56 7.20
N ILE A 435 6.14 2.88 7.38
CA ILE A 435 6.85 3.55 8.48
C ILE A 435 6.25 3.25 9.85
N GLN A 436 4.92 3.10 9.98
CA GLN A 436 4.29 2.71 11.25
C GLN A 436 4.79 1.34 11.72
N HIS A 437 4.91 0.37 10.81
CA HIS A 437 5.49 -0.94 11.13
C HIS A 437 6.95 -0.82 11.56
N LEU A 438 7.77 -0.08 10.80
CA LEU A 438 9.18 0.13 11.11
C LEU A 438 9.38 0.85 12.45
N ALA A 439 8.59 1.88 12.74
CA ALA A 439 8.58 2.61 14.00
C ALA A 439 8.21 1.71 15.21
N ASN A 440 7.24 0.81 15.04
CA ASN A 440 6.90 -0.17 16.08
C ASN A 440 8.05 -1.17 16.32
N ALA A 441 8.72 -1.63 15.26
CA ALA A 441 9.89 -2.50 15.38
C ALA A 441 11.08 -1.81 16.06
N LEU A 442 11.31 -0.51 15.79
CA LEU A 442 12.41 0.26 16.37
C LEU A 442 12.30 0.49 17.89
N GLN A 443 11.09 0.47 18.44
CA GLN A 443 10.90 0.54 19.90
C GLN A 443 11.44 -0.72 20.61
N GLN A 444 11.51 -1.85 19.91
CA GLN A 444 11.94 -3.14 20.46
C GLN A 444 13.35 -3.56 19.99
N ASN A 445 13.74 -3.21 18.77
CA ASN A 445 15.08 -3.53 18.24
C ASN A 445 16.16 -2.73 19.00
N ARG A 446 17.25 -3.41 19.37
CA ARG A 446 18.40 -2.86 20.11
C ARG A 446 19.73 -3.15 19.38
N LYS A 447 19.73 -3.09 18.05
CA LYS A 447 20.88 -3.45 17.18
C LYS A 447 21.04 -2.56 15.95
N LEU A 448 19.93 -2.10 15.36
CA LEU A 448 19.96 -1.20 14.22
C LEU A 448 20.44 0.19 14.67
N THR A 449 21.50 0.68 14.02
CA THR A 449 22.14 1.97 14.29
C THR A 449 21.90 2.97 13.16
N THR A 450 21.75 2.48 11.93
CA THR A 450 21.67 3.30 10.71
C THR A 450 20.44 2.92 9.88
N ILE A 451 19.58 3.90 9.62
CA ILE A 451 18.46 3.78 8.68
C ILE A 451 18.56 4.86 7.62
N ASN A 452 18.47 4.45 6.35
CA ASN A 452 18.26 5.38 5.24
C ASN A 452 16.88 5.16 4.61
N LEU A 453 16.04 6.21 4.66
CA LEU A 453 14.68 6.26 4.13
C LEU A 453 14.48 7.41 3.14
N ARG A 454 15.57 7.97 2.56
CA ARG A 454 15.50 9.10 1.62
C ARG A 454 14.60 8.82 0.42
N SER A 455 14.01 9.86 -0.18
CA SER A 455 13.22 9.76 -1.42
C SER A 455 12.02 8.80 -1.31
N ASN A 456 11.29 8.86 -0.19
CA ASN A 456 10.06 8.11 0.03
C ASN A 456 8.86 9.09 0.18
N MET A 457 7.72 8.61 0.65
CA MET A 457 6.48 9.38 0.79
C MET A 457 6.02 9.44 2.25
N ILE A 458 6.98 9.58 3.17
CA ILE A 458 6.80 9.43 4.62
C ILE A 458 5.84 10.48 5.19
N SER A 459 5.94 11.73 4.73
CA SER A 459 5.15 12.89 5.18
C SER A 459 5.20 13.15 6.69
N ASN A 460 4.47 14.16 7.14
CA ASN A 460 4.28 14.46 8.56
C ASN A 460 3.76 13.27 9.39
N LEU A 461 2.89 12.42 8.82
CA LEU A 461 2.31 11.30 9.56
C LEU A 461 3.34 10.20 9.86
N GLY A 462 4.07 9.72 8.85
CA GLY A 462 5.15 8.74 9.07
C GLY A 462 6.27 9.31 9.94
N THR A 463 6.55 10.60 9.81
CA THR A 463 7.51 11.31 10.67
C THR A 463 7.08 11.28 12.14
N SER A 464 5.78 11.42 12.45
CA SER A 464 5.28 11.33 13.82
C SER A 464 5.42 9.92 14.43
N TYR A 465 5.30 8.85 13.62
CA TYR A 465 5.56 7.49 14.09
C TYR A 465 7.05 7.27 14.41
N LEU A 466 7.96 7.76 13.55
CA LEU A 466 9.40 7.70 13.82
C LEU A 466 9.80 8.54 15.04
N ALA A 467 9.21 9.72 15.21
CA ALA A 467 9.40 10.55 16.40
C ALA A 467 9.01 9.80 17.69
N ASN A 468 7.85 9.13 17.71
CA ASN A 468 7.44 8.30 18.84
C ASN A 468 8.43 7.14 19.08
N ALA A 469 8.91 6.48 18.02
CA ALA A 469 9.89 5.40 18.15
C ALA A 469 11.25 5.87 18.71
N LEU A 470 11.71 7.05 18.30
CA LEU A 470 12.96 7.66 18.78
C LEU A 470 12.95 7.98 20.28
N GLN A 471 11.80 8.21 20.90
CA GLN A 471 11.69 8.43 22.35
C GLN A 471 12.03 7.17 23.17
N HIS A 472 11.89 5.97 22.58
CA HIS A 472 12.11 4.68 23.27
C HIS A 472 13.27 3.86 22.71
N ASN A 473 13.67 4.10 21.46
CA ASN A 473 14.86 3.49 20.87
C ASN A 473 16.14 4.13 21.46
N GLN A 474 17.14 3.28 21.71
CA GLN A 474 18.41 3.67 22.33
C GLN A 474 19.61 3.11 21.54
N THR A 475 19.47 2.89 20.23
CA THR A 475 20.56 2.36 19.38
C THR A 475 20.70 3.06 18.04
N LEU A 476 19.65 3.69 17.53
CA LEU A 476 19.71 4.45 16.29
C LEU A 476 20.55 5.71 16.50
N THR A 477 21.62 5.82 15.72
CA THR A 477 22.56 6.94 15.69
C THR A 477 22.41 7.76 14.41
N ILE A 478 22.08 7.12 13.28
CA ILE A 478 21.94 7.76 11.96
C ILE A 478 20.54 7.51 11.40
N LEU A 479 19.81 8.59 11.12
CA LEU A 479 18.50 8.56 10.48
C LEU A 479 18.46 9.53 9.28
N ASN A 480 18.33 8.98 8.07
CA ASN A 480 18.13 9.77 6.86
C ASN A 480 16.66 9.79 6.43
N LEU A 481 16.08 10.99 6.43
CA LEU A 481 14.71 11.32 6.05
C LEU A 481 14.64 12.39 4.94
N ALA A 482 15.72 12.63 4.21
CA ALA A 482 15.72 13.59 3.11
C ALA A 482 14.70 13.25 2.00
N ASN A 483 14.18 14.25 1.29
CA ASN A 483 13.18 14.11 0.22
C ASN A 483 11.96 13.23 0.62
N ASN A 484 11.15 13.70 1.57
CA ASN A 484 10.04 12.93 2.15
C ASN A 484 8.74 13.71 2.39
N ARG A 485 8.67 14.97 1.95
CA ARG A 485 7.52 15.90 2.16
C ARG A 485 7.22 16.14 3.64
N ILE A 486 8.26 16.30 4.43
CA ILE A 486 8.20 16.66 5.84
C ILE A 486 8.06 18.18 5.94
N THR A 487 6.97 18.66 6.54
CA THR A 487 6.76 20.10 6.78
C THR A 487 7.05 20.47 8.24
N ALA A 488 6.85 21.74 8.62
CA ALA A 488 6.98 22.21 10.01
C ALA A 488 6.31 21.31 11.07
N LYS A 489 5.19 20.64 10.74
CA LYS A 489 4.49 19.70 11.67
C LYS A 489 5.28 18.39 11.89
N GLY A 490 5.95 17.86 10.87
CA GLY A 490 6.84 16.72 11.01
C GLY A 490 8.12 17.10 11.75
N ALA A 491 8.68 18.28 11.46
CA ALA A 491 9.81 18.83 12.20
C ALA A 491 9.50 19.06 13.69
N GLN A 492 8.29 19.55 14.01
CA GLN A 492 7.80 19.65 15.39
C GLN A 492 7.78 18.29 16.10
N SER A 493 7.34 17.23 15.40
CA SER A 493 7.32 15.87 15.95
C SER A 493 8.73 15.38 16.27
N LEU A 494 9.68 15.58 15.33
CA LEU A 494 11.09 15.25 15.54
C LEU A 494 11.73 16.06 16.66
N ALA A 495 11.37 17.34 16.81
CA ALA A 495 11.86 18.20 17.90
C ALA A 495 11.49 17.63 19.28
N THR A 496 10.23 17.24 19.49
CA THR A 496 9.79 16.59 20.74
C THR A 496 10.55 15.29 21.01
N ALA A 497 10.83 14.50 19.97
CA ALA A 497 11.63 13.28 20.11
C ALA A 497 13.10 13.56 20.47
N LEU A 498 13.71 14.56 19.84
CA LEU A 498 15.11 14.97 20.08
C LEU A 498 15.34 15.49 21.51
N GLN A 499 14.34 16.11 22.15
CA GLN A 499 14.47 16.50 23.57
C GLN A 499 14.75 15.29 24.48
N GLN A 500 14.12 14.15 24.20
CA GLN A 500 14.22 12.93 25.01
C GLN A 500 15.32 11.99 24.53
N ASN A 501 15.42 11.71 23.23
CA ASN A 501 16.40 10.77 22.67
C ASN A 501 17.85 11.24 22.93
N LYS A 502 18.70 10.32 23.40
CA LYS A 502 20.12 10.57 23.72
C LYS A 502 21.08 9.73 22.88
N THR A 503 20.66 9.21 21.72
CA THR A 503 21.47 8.30 20.88
C THR A 503 21.62 8.75 19.43
N LEU A 504 20.68 9.50 18.88
CA LEU A 504 20.75 10.00 17.51
C LEU A 504 21.82 11.09 17.39
N THR A 505 22.85 10.83 16.58
CA THR A 505 23.96 11.74 16.30
C THR A 505 23.81 12.45 14.95
N ILE A 506 23.21 11.80 13.96
CA ILE A 506 23.01 12.34 12.61
C ILE A 506 21.54 12.24 12.20
N LEU A 507 20.96 13.40 11.83
CA LEU A 507 19.62 13.53 11.26
C LEU A 507 19.69 14.28 9.93
N ASP A 508 19.45 13.57 8.82
CA ASP A 508 19.37 14.18 7.47
C ASP A 508 17.91 14.45 7.09
N LEU A 509 17.58 15.72 6.82
CA LEU A 509 16.27 16.21 6.41
C LEU A 509 16.34 17.00 5.09
N GLU A 510 17.41 16.88 4.29
CA GLU A 510 17.56 17.60 3.01
C GLU A 510 16.33 17.45 2.08
N ASP A 511 16.07 18.43 1.20
CA ASP A 511 14.98 18.39 0.21
C ASP A 511 13.57 18.17 0.82
N ASN A 512 13.27 18.76 1.97
CA ASN A 512 11.95 18.74 2.59
C ASN A 512 11.30 20.15 2.62
N GLU A 513 10.14 20.27 3.27
CA GLU A 513 9.25 21.45 3.25
C GLU A 513 9.19 22.11 4.65
N ILE A 514 10.27 22.03 5.43
CA ILE A 514 10.28 22.34 6.88
C ILE A 514 10.03 23.82 7.17
N GLY A 515 10.59 24.75 6.39
CA GLY A 515 10.42 26.19 6.55
C GLY A 515 10.97 26.77 7.87
N SER A 516 10.89 28.09 8.03
CA SER A 516 11.44 28.80 9.21
C SER A 516 10.84 28.32 10.55
N GLN A 517 9.53 28.08 10.60
CA GLN A 517 8.83 27.57 11.78
C GLN A 517 9.27 26.15 12.15
N GLY A 518 9.47 25.27 11.17
CA GLY A 518 9.96 23.91 11.42
C GLY A 518 11.40 23.90 11.92
N VAL A 519 12.25 24.79 11.40
CA VAL A 519 13.61 25.04 11.92
C VAL A 519 13.55 25.52 13.37
N GLN A 520 12.68 26.48 13.70
CA GLN A 520 12.52 26.99 15.07
C GLN A 520 12.22 25.87 16.08
N TYR A 521 11.33 24.93 15.74
CA TYR A 521 11.05 23.78 16.60
C TYR A 521 12.29 22.90 16.82
N LEU A 522 13.00 22.54 15.74
CA LEU A 522 14.21 21.72 15.83
C LEU A 522 15.30 22.41 16.65
N ILE A 523 15.54 23.70 16.41
CA ILE A 523 16.55 24.48 17.13
C ILE A 523 16.22 24.57 18.63
N ASN A 524 14.96 24.80 19.01
CA ASN A 524 14.55 24.86 20.42
C ASN A 524 14.78 23.52 21.14
N ALA A 525 14.59 22.38 20.48
CA ALA A 525 14.94 21.07 21.03
C ALA A 525 16.46 20.88 21.18
N LEU A 526 17.23 21.36 20.20
CA LEU A 526 18.69 21.22 20.14
C LEU A 526 19.45 22.11 21.12
N GLN A 527 18.79 23.08 21.78
CA GLN A 527 19.38 23.75 22.94
C GLN A 527 19.67 22.75 24.08
N GLN A 528 18.77 21.77 24.27
CA GLN A 528 18.82 20.78 25.37
C GLN A 528 19.36 19.40 24.94
N ASN A 529 19.24 19.02 23.67
CA ASN A 529 19.92 17.85 23.14
C ASN A 529 21.40 18.16 22.89
N LYS A 530 22.30 17.33 23.42
CA LYS A 530 23.76 17.41 23.21
C LYS A 530 24.35 16.16 22.51
N THR A 531 23.49 15.27 22.00
CA THR A 531 23.90 14.05 21.28
C THR A 531 23.96 14.28 19.78
N LEU A 532 23.02 15.06 19.21
CA LEU A 532 23.01 15.34 17.78
C LEU A 532 24.23 16.20 17.42
N THR A 533 25.12 15.65 16.60
CA THR A 533 26.32 16.32 16.10
C THR A 533 26.15 16.81 14.66
N MET A 534 25.17 16.28 13.92
CA MET A 534 24.87 16.71 12.55
C MET A 534 23.36 16.80 12.29
N LEU A 535 22.93 17.96 11.79
CA LEU A 535 21.58 18.21 11.27
C LEU A 535 21.70 18.76 9.84
N ASN A 536 21.15 18.05 8.84
CA ASN A 536 21.10 18.56 7.47
C ASN A 536 19.70 19.08 7.15
N LEU A 537 19.62 20.38 6.81
CA LEU A 537 18.41 21.13 6.45
C LEU A 537 18.51 21.73 5.04
N LYS A 538 19.52 21.38 4.23
CA LYS A 538 19.69 21.88 2.87
C LYS A 538 18.41 21.71 2.04
N GLY A 539 18.06 22.73 1.24
CA GLY A 539 16.85 22.73 0.41
C GLY A 539 15.51 23.00 1.14
N ASN A 540 15.47 23.15 2.47
CA ASN A 540 14.22 23.22 3.25
C ASN A 540 13.45 24.56 3.24
N GLN A 541 13.73 25.46 2.29
CA GLN A 541 13.03 26.75 2.15
C GLN A 541 13.02 27.60 3.45
N ILE A 542 14.10 27.51 4.23
CA ILE A 542 14.15 27.98 5.63
C ILE A 542 14.04 29.51 5.81
N GLY A 543 14.24 30.29 4.75
CA GLY A 543 14.20 31.75 4.77
C GLY A 543 15.28 32.41 5.63
N ILE A 544 15.19 33.74 5.79
CA ILE A 544 16.10 34.52 6.63
C ILE A 544 15.89 34.17 8.12
N GLU A 545 14.64 34.04 8.56
CA GLU A 545 14.31 33.69 9.95
C GLU A 545 14.82 32.30 10.36
N GLY A 546 14.75 31.29 9.49
CA GLY A 546 15.35 29.99 9.76
C GLY A 546 16.85 30.10 9.98
N LYS A 547 17.56 30.84 9.11
CA LYS A 547 19.00 31.11 9.28
C LYS A 547 19.31 31.87 10.57
N ARG A 548 18.45 32.80 10.99
CA ARG A 548 18.59 33.53 12.27
C ARG A 548 18.57 32.58 13.47
N TYR A 549 17.61 31.65 13.54
CA TYR A 549 17.57 30.63 14.61
C TYR A 549 18.80 29.72 14.60
N ILE A 550 19.28 29.34 13.42
CA ILE A 550 20.48 28.50 13.26
C ILE A 550 21.75 29.21 13.76
N MET A 551 21.94 30.49 13.45
CA MET A 551 23.08 31.27 13.95
C MET A 551 23.07 31.38 15.48
N GLU A 552 21.89 31.59 16.08
CA GLU A 552 21.74 31.70 17.54
C GLU A 552 22.15 30.42 18.28
N VAL A 553 21.82 29.24 17.73
CA VAL A 553 22.20 27.95 18.37
C VAL A 553 23.63 27.52 18.03
N ALA A 554 24.17 27.88 16.87
CA ALA A 554 25.57 27.62 16.53
C ALA A 554 26.54 28.28 17.54
N GLN A 555 26.20 29.47 18.04
CA GLN A 555 26.93 30.14 19.13
C GLN A 555 26.83 29.38 20.47
N LYS A 556 25.71 28.68 20.72
CA LYS A 556 25.40 27.98 21.98
C LYS A 556 25.82 26.50 21.99
N ASN A 557 26.01 25.90 20.81
CA ASN A 557 26.44 24.51 20.58
C ASN A 557 27.42 24.47 19.38
N PRO A 558 28.69 24.90 19.54
CA PRO A 558 29.65 24.92 18.42
C PRO A 558 30.03 23.52 17.89
N ALA A 559 29.70 22.45 18.62
CA ALA A 559 29.90 21.06 18.19
C ALA A 559 28.77 20.48 17.31
N LEU A 560 27.67 21.23 17.13
CA LEU A 560 26.54 20.82 16.28
C LEU A 560 26.72 21.40 14.87
N ASN A 561 27.04 20.53 13.91
CA ASN A 561 27.13 20.90 12.50
C ASN A 561 25.72 20.99 11.88
N ILE A 562 25.32 22.20 11.44
CA ILE A 562 24.05 22.43 10.74
C ILE A 562 24.31 22.82 9.29
N VAL A 563 23.92 21.96 8.36
CA VAL A 563 24.08 22.16 6.90
C VAL A 563 22.77 22.72 6.32
N VAL A 564 22.83 23.80 5.52
CA VAL A 564 21.64 24.59 5.08
C VAL A 564 21.68 25.10 3.65
#